data_AF-A0A923X516-F1
#
_entry.id   AF-A0A923X516-F1
#
_cell.length_a   1.000
_cell.length_b   1.000
_cell.length_c   1.000
_cell.angle_alpha   90.00
_cell.angle_beta   90.00
_cell.angle_gamma   90.00
#
_symmetry.space_group_name_H-M   'P 1'
#
loop_
_entity.id
_entity.type
_entity.pdbx_description
1 polymer ?
#
loop_
_entity_poly.entity_id
_entity_poly.type
_entity_poly.pdbx_seq_one_letter_code
_entity_poly.pdbx_strand_id
1 'polypeptide(L)' 'MANDSPVVRMTEVGPGQFVLEIVHVIPAADAWFYTPEWQAKERLADADIAAGRGRVLAPYDPAEDADA' A
#
# COMPACT_ATOMS: atom_id res chain seq x y z
N MET A 1 -12.48 -3.61 13.15
CA MET A 1 -11.99 -4.96 12.81
C MET A 1 -11.93 -5.03 11.30
N ALA A 2 -10.74 -5.15 10.71
CA ALA A 2 -10.63 -5.42 9.28
C ALA A 2 -11.27 -6.78 9.01
N ASN A 3 -12.01 -6.90 7.92
CA ASN A 3 -12.63 -8.15 7.54
C ASN A 3 -11.52 -9.08 7.02
N ASP A 4 -11.01 -9.99 7.85
CA ASP A 4 -9.88 -10.89 7.52
C ASP A 4 -10.25 -12.00 6.51
N SER A 5 -11.44 -11.95 5.92
CA SER A 5 -11.84 -12.92 4.89
C SER A 5 -11.28 -12.54 3.52
N PRO A 6 -10.64 -13.47 2.80
CA PRO A 6 -10.11 -13.17 1.46
C PRO A 6 -11.24 -12.82 0.51
N VAL A 7 -11.04 -11.79 -0.31
CA VAL A 7 -11.94 -11.50 -1.44
C VAL A 7 -11.48 -12.33 -2.63
N VAL A 8 -12.42 -12.94 -3.34
CA VAL A 8 -12.15 -13.82 -4.48
C VAL A 8 -12.84 -13.26 -5.72
N ARG A 9 -12.08 -13.08 -6.80
CA ARG A 9 -12.63 -12.93 -8.14
C ARG A 9 -12.91 -14.32 -8.70
N MET A 10 -14.16 -14.57 -9.05
CA MET A 10 -14.59 -15.82 -9.66
C MET A 10 -14.89 -15.59 -11.14
N THR A 11 -14.26 -16.40 -12.00
CA THR A 11 -14.46 -16.36 -13.45
C THR A 11 -14.89 -17.74 -13.92
N GLU A 12 -16.05 -17.83 -14.59
CA GLU A 12 -16.49 -19.07 -15.24
C GLU A 12 -15.70 -19.26 -16.56
N VAL A 13 -15.06 -20.42 -16.72
CA VAL A 13 -14.26 -20.75 -17.92
C VAL A 13 -14.90 -21.87 -18.76
N GLY A 14 -16.01 -22.43 -18.29
CA GLY A 14 -16.81 -23.45 -18.94
C GLY A 14 -17.95 -23.90 -18.02
N PRO A 15 -18.90 -24.72 -18.50
CA PRO A 15 -20.07 -25.11 -17.73
C PRO A 15 -19.67 -25.78 -16.40
N GLY A 16 -19.93 -25.08 -15.29
CA GLY A 16 -19.59 -25.56 -13.94
C GLY A 16 -18.09 -25.53 -13.60
N GLN A 17 -17.25 -24.96 -14.47
CA GLN A 17 -15.82 -24.79 -14.23
C GLN A 17 -15.48 -23.33 -13.93
N PHE A 18 -14.87 -23.09 -12.77
CA PHE A 18 -14.52 -21.76 -12.30
C PHE A 18 -13.03 -21.66 -11.98
N VAL A 19 -12.47 -20.49 -12.27
CA VAL A 19 -11.17 -20.04 -11.76
C VAL A 19 -11.43 -19.05 -10.63
N LEU A 20 -10.80 -19.30 -9.47
CA LEU A 20 -10.89 -18.46 -8.29
C LEU A 20 -9.53 -17.78 -8.07
N GLU A 21 -9.52 -16.46 -8.16
CA GLU A 21 -8.34 -15.63 -7.93
C GLU A 21 -8.54 -14.86 -6.62
N ILE A 22 -7.63 -15.02 -5.66
CA ILE A 22 -7.63 -14.15 -4.47
C ILE A 22 -7.18 -12.77 -4.91
N VAL A 23 -7.99 -11.76 -4.59
CA VAL A 23 -7.73 -10.38 -4.99
C VAL A 23 -7.73 -9.46 -3.78
N HIS A 24 -6.87 -8.44 -3.85
CA HIS A 24 -6.91 -7.32 -2.93
C HIS A 24 -7.73 -6.20 -3.59
N VAL A 25 -8.90 -5.87 -3.03
CA VAL A 25 -9.76 -4.82 -3.59
C VAL A 25 -9.28 -3.48 -3.07
N ILE A 26 -8.85 -2.63 -4.00
CA ILE A 26 -8.35 -1.28 -3.71
C ILE A 26 -9.41 -0.27 -4.15
N PRO A 27 -9.83 0.68 -3.29
CA PRO A 27 -10.67 1.79 -3.71
C PRO A 27 -10.02 2.55 -4.87
N ALA A 28 -10.80 2.97 -5.86
CA ALA A 28 -10.25 3.64 -7.05
C ALA A 28 -9.44 4.90 -6.71
N ALA A 29 -9.82 5.62 -5.66
CA ALA A 29 -9.12 6.80 -5.15
C ALA A 29 -7.72 6.50 -4.59
N ASP A 30 -7.45 5.24 -4.21
CA ASP A 30 -6.18 4.80 -3.62
C ASP A 30 -5.34 3.98 -4.61
N ALA A 31 -5.88 3.68 -5.80
CA ALA A 31 -5.23 2.84 -6.81
C ALA A 31 -3.89 3.41 -7.30
N TRP A 32 -3.71 4.72 -7.24
CA TRP A 32 -2.48 5.40 -7.63
C TRP A 32 -1.25 4.90 -6.84
N PHE A 33 -1.43 4.49 -5.58
CA PHE A 33 -0.36 3.95 -4.74
C PHE A 33 0.22 2.63 -5.29
N TYR A 34 -0.59 1.87 -6.03
CA TYR A 34 -0.23 0.57 -6.58
C TYR A 34 0.29 0.65 -8.02
N THR A 35 0.48 1.85 -8.55
CA THR A 35 1.09 2.03 -9.88
C THR A 35 2.56 1.59 -9.90
N PRO A 36 3.07 1.04 -11.01
CA PRO A 36 4.47 0.64 -11.11
C PRO A 36 5.44 1.78 -10.79
N GLU A 37 5.10 3.01 -11.18
CA GLU A 37 5.89 4.21 -10.95
C GLU A 37 5.97 4.58 -9.48
N TRP A 38 4.84 4.51 -8.75
CA TRP A 38 4.82 4.78 -7.32
C TRP A 38 5.59 3.72 -6.54
N GLN A 39 5.35 2.44 -6.84
CA GLN A 39 6.03 1.31 -6.21
C GLN A 39 7.55 1.32 -6.48
N ALA A 40 7.99 1.83 -7.62
CA ALA A 40 9.43 2.03 -7.87
C ALA A 40 10.03 3.10 -6.94
N LYS A 41 9.31 4.19 -6.68
CA LYS A 41 9.75 5.23 -5.75
C LYS A 41 9.73 4.77 -4.30
N GLU A 42 8.74 3.96 -3.93
CA GLU A 42 8.67 3.37 -2.59
C GLU A 42 9.90 2.50 -2.31
N ARG A 43 10.28 1.61 -3.24
CA ARG A 43 11.51 0.82 -3.11
C ARG A 43 12.78 1.66 -3.00
N LEU A 44 12.83 2.80 -3.68
CA LEU A 44 13.95 3.73 -3.58
C LEU A 44 13.99 4.41 -2.20
N ALA A 45 12.84 4.86 -1.71
CA ALA A 45 12.72 5.46 -0.39
C ALA A 45 13.11 4.46 0.71
N ASP A 46 12.67 3.21 0.61
CA ASP A 46 13.07 2.14 1.52
C ASP A 46 14.58 1.90 1.49
N ALA A 47 15.19 1.89 0.31
CA ALA A 47 16.64 1.76 0.18
C ALA A 47 17.39 2.98 0.75
N ASP A 48 16.84 4.18 0.65
CA ASP A 48 17.37 5.40 1.27
C ASP A 48 17.29 5.34 2.79
N ILE A 49 16.16 4.90 3.34
CA ILE A 49 15.94 4.71 4.77
C ILE A 49 16.90 3.66 5.32
N ALA A 50 16.98 2.49 4.69
CA ALA A 50 17.86 1.40 5.09
C ALA A 50 19.34 1.79 5.04
N ALA A 51 19.72 2.67 4.11
CA ALA A 51 21.07 3.22 4.01
C ALA A 51 21.33 4.42 4.93
N GLY A 52 20.35 4.85 5.73
CA GLY A 52 20.48 5.99 6.63
C GLY A 52 20.63 7.34 5.91
N ARG A 53 20.13 7.46 4.68
CA ARG A 53 20.18 8.69 3.88
C ARG A 53 19.11 9.73 4.29
N GLY A 54 18.20 9.37 5.20
CA GLY A 54 17.21 10.26 5.78
C GLY A 54 17.60 10.79 7.17
N ARG A 55 16.85 11.78 7.65
CA ARG A 55 16.95 12.27 9.03
C ARG A 55 15.71 11.81 9.81
N VAL A 56 15.91 11.20 10.96
CA VAL A 56 14.84 11.00 11.95
C VAL A 56 14.67 12.31 12.70
N LEU A 57 13.48 12.90 12.62
CA LEU A 57 13.12 14.05 13.45
C LEU A 57 12.64 13.55 14.82
N ALA A 58 12.79 14.39 15.85
CA ALA A 58 12.18 14.12 17.13
C ALA A 58 10.65 14.00 16.98
N PRO A 59 9.96 13.32 17.92
CA PRO A 59 8.50 13.37 17.96
C PRO A 59 8.03 14.82 17.95
N TYR A 60 6.98 15.09 17.18
CA TYR A 60 6.36 16.41 17.14
C TYR A 60 5.93 16.83 18.56
N ASP A 61 6.43 17.96 19.02
CA ASP A 61 6.00 18.59 20.27
C ASP A 61 5.19 19.85 19.94
N PRO A 62 3.86 19.82 20.10
CA PRO A 62 3.02 20.98 19.80
C PRO A 62 3.38 22.24 20.60
N ALA A 63 4.03 22.11 21.77
CA ALA A 63 4.44 23.25 22.57
C ALA A 63 5.72 23.92 22.05
N GLU A 64 6.56 23.20 21.32
CA GLU A 64 7.82 23.70 20.76
C GLU A 64 7.72 23.98 19.24
N ASP A 65 6.89 23.23 18.50
CA ASP A 65 6.85 23.23 17.03
C ASP A 65 5.70 24.06 16.42
N ALA A 66 4.79 24.64 17.23
CA ALA A 66 3.61 25.36 16.72
C ALA A 66 3.94 26.65 15.94
N ASP A 67 5.15 27.19 16.10
CA ASP A 67 5.60 28.47 15.52
C ASP A 67 6.76 28.31 14.51
N ALA A 68 7.11 27.08 14.13
CA ALA A 68 8.25 26.76 13.25
C ALA A 68 7.94 26.87 11.74
#